data_AF-A0A5K1C5J6-F1
#
_entry.id   AF-A0A5K1C5J6-F1
#
_cell.length_a   1.000
_cell.length_b   1.000
_cell.length_c   1.000
_cell.angle_alpha   90.00
_cell.angle_beta   90.00
_cell.angle_gamma   90.00
#
_symmetry.space_group_name_H-M   'P 1'
#
loop_
_entity.id
_entity.type
_entity.pdbx_description
1 polymer ?
#
loop_
_entity_poly.entity_id
_entity_poly.type
_entity_poly.pdbx_seq_one_letter_code
_entity_poly.pdbx_strand_id
1 'polypeptide(L)' 'KAVLRRFNGNTPNPTTAGELENMVYYAGQGVGLITEILSAADVISTFVEDAKKIIKDLNDKYVVATTY' A
#
# COMPACT_ATOMS: atom_id res chain seq x y z
N LYS A 1 3.73 -27.86 2.85
CA LYS A 1 4.45 -26.75 2.18
C LYS A 1 3.73 -26.43 0.88
N ALA A 2 3.26 -25.20 0.69
CA ALA A 2 2.57 -24.81 -0.55
C ALA A 2 3.63 -24.43 -1.60
N VAL A 3 3.67 -25.19 -2.69
CA VAL A 3 4.58 -24.93 -3.82
C VAL A 3 3.86 -23.99 -4.78
N LEU A 4 4.40 -22.80 -4.98
CA LEU A 4 3.87 -21.88 -5.99
C LEU A 4 4.27 -22.31 -7.40
N ARG A 5 3.35 -22.15 -8.34
CA ARG A 5 3.57 -22.45 -9.75
C ARG A 5 3.74 -21.14 -10.53
N ARG A 6 4.51 -21.19 -11.62
CA ARG A 6 4.59 -20.07 -12.57
C ARG A 6 3.18 -19.70 -13.05
N PHE A 7 2.82 -18.42 -12.98
CA PHE A 7 1.47 -17.89 -13.24
C PHE A 7 0.36 -18.23 -12.21
N ASN A 8 0.72 -18.58 -10.98
CA ASN A 8 -0.27 -18.77 -9.92
C ASN A 8 -0.75 -17.41 -9.36
N GLY A 9 -2.08 -17.23 -9.25
CA GLY A 9 -2.71 -16.04 -8.66
C GLY A 9 -2.78 -16.04 -7.13
N ASN A 10 -2.28 -17.09 -6.47
CA ASN A 10 -2.24 -17.17 -5.02
C ASN A 10 -1.16 -16.24 -4.45
N THR A 11 -1.57 -15.32 -3.58
CA THR A 11 -0.65 -14.46 -2.81
C THR A 11 0.26 -15.32 -1.93
N PRO A 12 1.58 -15.07 -1.88
CA PRO A 12 2.48 -15.77 -0.98
C PRO A 12 2.07 -15.55 0.46
N ASN A 13 2.01 -16.64 1.23
CA ASN A 13 1.93 -16.61 2.68
C ASN A 13 3.29 -17.00 3.29
N PRO A 14 3.48 -16.86 4.61
CA PRO A 14 4.77 -17.17 5.25
C PRO A 14 5.28 -18.60 5.07
N THR A 15 4.41 -19.56 4.76
CA THR A 15 4.78 -20.97 4.52
C THR A 15 5.07 -21.30 3.05
N THR A 16 5.01 -20.27 2.22
CA THR A 16 5.06 -20.41 0.78
C THR A 16 6.50 -20.51 0.29
N ALA A 17 6.72 -21.38 -0.69
CA ALA A 17 8.05 -21.62 -1.23
C ALA A 17 8.05 -21.80 -2.75
N GLY A 18 9.11 -21.34 -3.38
CA GLY A 18 9.33 -21.33 -4.83
C GLY A 18 10.34 -20.25 -5.22
N GLU A 19 10.69 -20.18 -6.50
CA GLU A 19 11.58 -19.15 -7.04
C GLU A 19 10.79 -17.86 -7.29
N LEU A 20 10.89 -16.89 -6.37
CA LEU A 20 10.14 -15.64 -6.40
C LEU A 20 10.33 -14.86 -7.72
N GLU A 21 11.53 -14.91 -8.29
CA GLU A 21 11.93 -14.23 -9.53
C GLU A 21 11.23 -14.79 -10.77
N ASN A 22 10.88 -16.08 -10.75
CA ASN A 22 10.22 -16.77 -11.86
C ASN A 22 8.69 -16.71 -11.75
N MET A 23 8.17 -15.91 -10.83
CA MET A 23 6.76 -15.77 -10.53
C MET A 23 6.20 -14.43 -10.98
N VAL A 24 4.91 -14.44 -11.36
CA VAL A 24 4.19 -13.23 -11.76
C VAL A 24 3.41 -12.73 -10.55
N TYR A 25 4.00 -11.77 -9.82
CA TYR A 25 3.32 -11.06 -8.76
C TYR A 25 2.80 -9.73 -9.27
N TYR A 26 1.48 -9.54 -9.17
CA TYR A 26 0.85 -8.27 -9.52
C TYR A 26 1.11 -7.27 -8.39
N ALA A 27 2.05 -6.36 -8.61
CA ALA A 27 2.28 -5.23 -7.74
C ALA A 27 2.46 -3.96 -8.59
N GLY A 28 1.78 -2.89 -8.18
CA GLY A 28 2.00 -1.56 -8.75
C GLY A 28 3.28 -0.94 -8.19
N GLN A 29 3.77 0.12 -8.82
CA GLN A 29 4.96 0.86 -8.36
C GLN A 29 4.84 1.37 -6.91
N GLY A 30 3.61 1.64 -6.45
CA GLY A 30 3.33 2.06 -5.07
C GLY A 30 3.77 1.06 -4.00
N VAL A 31 3.95 -0.23 -4.32
CA VAL A 31 4.46 -1.22 -3.36
C VAL A 31 5.87 -0.87 -2.87
N GLY A 32 6.66 -0.15 -3.66
CA GLY A 32 8.01 0.28 -3.29
C GLY A 32 8.05 1.28 -2.13
N LEU A 33 6.90 1.89 -1.78
CA LEU A 33 6.76 2.81 -0.65
C LEU A 33 6.29 2.10 0.63
N ILE A 34 5.93 0.81 0.55
CA ILE A 34 5.46 0.04 1.70
C ILE A 34 6.67 -0.44 2.50
N THR A 35 6.81 0.09 3.73
CA THR A 35 7.92 -0.24 4.64
C THR A 35 7.51 -1.17 5.78
N GLU A 36 6.21 -1.40 5.97
CA GLU A 36 5.67 -2.19 7.08
C GLU A 36 4.48 -3.05 6.63
N ILE A 37 4.28 -4.17 7.33
CA ILE A 37 3.14 -5.06 7.13
C ILE A 37 2.07 -4.67 8.14
N LEU A 38 0.99 -4.09 7.64
CA LEU A 38 -0.16 -3.66 8.45
C LEU A 38 -1.36 -4.57 8.25
N SER A 39 -2.27 -4.58 9.23
CA SER A 39 -3.57 -5.18 9.02
C SER A 39 -4.39 -4.36 8.03
N ALA A 40 -5.36 -4.98 7.35
CA ALA A 40 -6.23 -4.25 6.43
C ALA A 40 -7.02 -3.12 7.13
N ALA A 41 -7.35 -3.30 8.41
CA ALA A 41 -8.02 -2.28 9.20
C ALA A 41 -7.13 -1.06 9.43
N ASP A 42 -5.86 -1.28 9.80
CA ASP A 42 -4.89 -0.22 10.03
C ASP A 42 -4.61 0.55 8.73
N VAL A 43 -4.44 -0.16 7.60
CA VAL A 43 -4.24 0.47 6.29
C VAL A 43 -5.36 1.45 5.96
N ILE A 44 -6.62 1.06 6.16
CA ILE A 44 -7.77 1.91 5.86
C ILE A 44 -7.84 3.09 6.85
N SER A 45 -7.60 2.86 8.14
CA SER A 45 -7.65 3.91 9.15
C SER A 45 -6.61 4.99 8.86
N THR A 46 -5.35 4.59 8.68
CA THR A 46 -4.23 5.49 8.39
C THR A 46 -4.46 6.24 7.08
N PHE A 47 -4.92 5.55 6.03
CA PHE A 47 -5.21 6.20 4.75
C PHE A 47 -6.24 7.32 4.87
N VAL A 48 -7.34 7.09 5.60
CA VAL A 48 -8.41 8.09 5.77
C VAL A 48 -7.96 9.25 6.66
N GLU A 49 -7.24 8.97 7.74
CA GLU A 49 -6.73 9.98 8.68
C GLU A 49 -5.71 10.90 8.00
N ASP A 50 -4.75 10.32 7.28
CA ASP A 50 -3.71 11.08 6.59
C ASP A 50 -4.29 11.89 5.42
N ALA A 51 -5.23 11.33 4.66
CA ALA A 51 -5.90 12.06 3.59
C ALA A 51 -6.62 13.31 4.13
N LYS A 52 -7.36 13.18 5.24
CA LYS A 52 -8.03 14.32 5.89
C LYS A 52 -7.03 15.38 6.34
N LYS A 53 -5.91 14.96 6.94
CA LYS A 53 -4.85 15.86 7.40
C LYS A 53 -4.24 16.62 6.23
N ILE A 54 -3.85 15.92 5.16
CA ILE A 54 -3.26 16.54 3.96
C ILE A 54 -4.23 17.56 3.34
N ILE A 55 -5.51 17.20 3.19
CA ILE A 55 -6.51 18.10 2.62
C ILE A 55 -6.66 19.38 3.48
N LYS A 56 -6.72 19.22 4.80
CA LYS A 56 -6.80 20.36 5.72
C LYS A 56 -5.57 21.24 5.63
N ASP A 57 -4.38 20.66 5.67
CA ASP A 57 -3.11 21.39 5.59
C ASP A 57 -2.98 22.16 4.27
N LEU A 58 -3.44 21.57 3.15
CA LEU A 58 -3.49 22.24 1.85
C LEU A 58 -4.52 23.38 1.82
N ASN A 59 -5.70 23.17 2.40
CA ASN A 59 -6.73 24.21 2.50
C ASN A 59 -6.21 25.41 3.30
N ASP A 60 -5.60 25.16 4.45
CA ASP A 60 -5.07 26.21 5.32
C ASP A 60 -3.93 26.98 4.62
N LYS A 61 -3.09 26.29 3.85
CA LYS A 61 -1.98 26.89 3.12
C LYS A 61 -2.40 27.77 1.93
N TYR A 62 -3.41 27.35 1.16
CA TYR A 62 -3.73 28.01 -0.12
C TYR A 62 -5.03 28.81 -0.11
N VAL A 63 -6.02 28.48 0.74
CA VAL A 63 -7.32 29.15 0.76
C VAL A 63 -7.34 30.31 1.75
N VAL A 64 -6.74 30.15 2.93
CA VAL A 64 -6.76 31.20 3.97
C VAL A 64 -5.80 32.35 3.62
N ALA A 65 -4.70 32.07 2.91
CA ALA A 65 -3.70 33.07 2.52
C ALA A 65 -4.17 34.06 1.43
N THR A 66 -5.29 33.77 0.75
CA THR A 66 -5.80 34.59 -0.38
C THR A 66 -6.89 35.59 0.07
N THR A 67 -7.19 35.68 1.37
CA THR A 67 -8.11 36.71 1.90
C THR A 67 -7.35 38.01 2.19
N TYR A 68 -7.06 38.79 1.14
CA TYR A 68 -6.66 40.20 1.22
C TYR A 68 -7.22 40.98 0.04
#